data_AF-A0A9X3FA50-F1
#
_entry.id   AF-A0A9X3FA50-F1
#
_cell.length_a   1.000
_cell.length_b   1.000
_cell.length_c   1.000
_cell.angle_alpha   90.00
_cell.angle_beta   90.00
_cell.angle_gamma   90.00
#
_symmetry.space_group_name_H-M   'P 1'
#
loop_
_entity.id
_entity.type
_entity.pdbx_description
1 polymer ?
#
loop_
_entity_poly.entity_id
_entity_poly.type
_entity_poly.pdbx_seq_one_letter_code
_entity_poly.pdbx_strand_id
1 'polypeptide(L)'
;MAEGIFFDAAHPREGSYFGEITFTEIGQEIILFILFGFYLFIGSKWKEIQVVSNFIALFFLMAFIREFNFLISGWIYPVLVVMAVFSYLIVRDFKKIKASTQVFFSQPASSWFMTGFLITMVFSRLFGRSKFWRLMYGQENYRYAKAATEEGLELLGDTLMLISAVEFLLYYLFEKRKS
;
A
#
# COMPACT_ATOMS: atom_id res chain seq x y z
N MET A 1 0.52 -7.53 -16.86
CA MET A 1 0.81 -7.64 -15.41
C MET A 1 1.52 -8.94 -15.09
N ALA A 2 0.96 -10.13 -15.38
CA ALA A 2 1.67 -11.40 -15.17
C ALA A 2 3.02 -11.51 -15.93
N GLU A 3 3.11 -11.00 -17.16
CA GLU A 3 4.39 -10.94 -17.90
C GLU A 3 5.41 -9.99 -17.28
N GLY A 4 4.97 -8.91 -16.62
CA GLY A 4 5.87 -7.99 -15.90
C GLY A 4 6.45 -8.63 -14.65
N ILE A 5 5.61 -9.32 -13.87
CA ILE A 5 6.02 -10.11 -12.70
C ILE A 5 7.01 -11.22 -13.12
N PHE A 6 6.75 -11.89 -14.24
CA PHE A 6 7.65 -12.92 -14.78
C PHE A 6 8.98 -12.33 -15.27
N PHE A 7 8.93 -11.14 -15.87
CA PHE A 7 10.11 -10.42 -16.37
C PHE A 7 11.02 -9.90 -15.24
N ASP A 8 10.43 -9.35 -14.19
CA ASP A 8 11.14 -8.84 -13.00
C ASP A 8 11.73 -9.98 -12.18
N ALA A 9 10.98 -11.08 -12.07
CA ALA A 9 11.52 -12.34 -11.61
C ALA A 9 12.76 -12.70 -12.46
N ALA A 10 12.64 -12.75 -13.80
CA ALA A 10 13.67 -13.20 -14.76
C ALA A 10 15.00 -12.42 -14.71
N HIS A 11 14.98 -11.14 -14.33
CA HIS A 11 16.13 -10.25 -14.25
C HIS A 11 16.42 -9.79 -12.81
N PRO A 12 16.91 -10.69 -11.94
CA PRO A 12 17.20 -10.33 -10.56
C PRO A 12 18.29 -9.26 -10.50
N ARG A 13 18.07 -8.25 -9.65
CA ARG A 13 18.88 -7.04 -9.42
C ARG A 13 20.40 -7.32 -9.33
N GLU A 14 21.06 -7.43 -10.47
CA GLU A 14 22.50 -7.31 -10.65
C GLU A 14 22.78 -6.13 -11.59
N GLY A 15 22.88 -4.94 -11.00
CA GLY A 15 23.84 -3.94 -11.49
C GLY A 15 23.69 -3.33 -12.88
N SER A 16 22.52 -3.31 -13.53
CA SER A 16 22.30 -2.42 -14.69
C SER A 16 21.26 -1.35 -14.39
N TYR A 17 21.75 -0.15 -14.06
CA TYR A 17 21.00 1.09 -14.11
C TYR A 17 20.51 1.31 -15.57
N PHE A 18 19.20 1.47 -15.75
CA PHE A 18 18.48 1.75 -17.02
C PHE A 18 18.31 0.55 -17.98
N GLY A 19 17.11 -0.06 -17.95
CA GLY A 19 16.65 -1.04 -18.93
C GLY A 19 15.13 -1.18 -18.97
N GLU A 20 14.51 -1.67 -17.90
CA GLU A 20 13.05 -1.77 -17.82
C GLU A 20 12.56 -1.31 -16.44
N ILE A 21 12.01 -0.10 -16.36
CA ILE A 21 11.02 0.17 -15.32
C ILE A 21 9.84 -0.74 -15.69
N THR A 22 9.63 -1.81 -14.94
CA THR A 22 8.65 -2.82 -15.34
C THR A 22 7.26 -2.21 -15.21
N PHE A 23 6.37 -2.46 -16.19
CA PHE A 23 5.01 -1.90 -16.19
C PHE A 23 4.22 -2.16 -14.89
N THR A 24 4.59 -3.23 -14.17
CA THR A 24 4.05 -3.60 -12.85
C THR A 24 4.50 -2.67 -11.73
N GLU A 25 5.77 -2.27 -11.69
CA GLU A 25 6.31 -1.33 -10.69
C GLU A 25 5.60 0.03 -10.82
N ILE A 26 5.47 0.56 -12.05
CA ILE A 26 4.73 1.81 -12.31
C ILE A 26 3.26 1.67 -11.90
N GLY A 27 2.65 0.51 -12.15
CA GLY A 27 1.26 0.24 -11.80
C GLY A 27 1.01 0.33 -10.29
N GLN A 28 1.85 -0.34 -9.49
CA GLN A 28 1.74 -0.29 -8.03
C GLN A 28 1.98 1.12 -7.48
N GLU A 29 2.99 1.83 -7.99
CA GLU A 29 3.26 3.21 -7.58
C GLU A 29 2.08 4.14 -7.85
N ILE A 30 1.44 4.02 -9.02
CA ILE A 30 0.24 4.77 -9.37
C ILE A 30 -0.89 4.45 -8.38
N ILE A 31 -1.10 3.17 -8.05
CA ILE A 31 -2.15 2.78 -7.09
C ILE A 31 -1.87 3.38 -5.71
N LEU A 32 -0.64 3.30 -5.21
CA LEU A 32 -0.26 3.89 -3.92
C LEU A 32 -0.47 5.41 -3.90
N PHE A 33 -0.13 6.11 -4.99
CA PHE A 33 -0.35 7.55 -5.10
C PHE A 33 -1.84 7.91 -5.15
N ILE A 34 -2.65 7.14 -5.89
CA ILE A 34 -4.11 7.30 -5.92
C ILE A 34 -4.69 7.09 -4.52
N LEU A 35 -4.27 6.05 -3.79
CA LEU A 35 -4.73 5.76 -2.44
C LEU A 35 -4.36 6.87 -1.46
N PHE A 36 -3.12 7.39 -1.54
CA PHE A 36 -2.70 8.56 -0.77
C PHE A 36 -3.63 9.76 -1.01
N GLY A 37 -3.81 10.15 -2.28
CA GLY A 37 -4.66 11.29 -2.64
C GLY A 37 -6.12 11.09 -2.25
N PHE A 38 -6.64 9.87 -2.43
CA PHE A 38 -7.99 9.49 -2.06
C PHE A 38 -8.23 9.65 -0.55
N TYR A 39 -7.40 9.03 0.29
CA TYR A 39 -7.60 9.08 1.73
C TYR A 39 -7.36 10.49 2.31
N LEU A 40 -6.54 11.31 1.67
CA LEU A 40 -6.42 12.72 2.01
C LEU A 40 -7.71 13.49 1.63
N PHE A 41 -8.24 13.24 0.44
CA PHE A 41 -9.47 13.86 -0.04
C PHE A 41 -10.68 13.48 0.80
N ILE A 42 -10.96 12.19 1.01
CA ILE A 42 -12.14 11.73 1.74
C ILE A 42 -12.09 12.17 3.20
N GLY A 43 -10.91 12.16 3.84
CA GLY A 43 -10.73 12.69 5.20
C GLY A 43 -11.00 14.19 5.30
N SER A 44 -10.68 14.96 4.25
CA SER A 44 -11.00 16.39 4.23
C SER A 44 -12.51 16.68 4.20
N LYS A 45 -13.27 15.78 3.54
CA LYS A 45 -14.72 15.88 3.33
C LYS A 45 -15.55 15.24 4.44
N TRP A 46 -15.09 14.13 5.01
CA TRP A 46 -15.78 13.38 6.06
C TRP A 46 -15.02 13.48 7.38
N LYS A 47 -15.41 14.45 8.21
CA LYS A 47 -14.71 14.81 9.46
C LYS A 47 -14.64 13.69 10.49
N GLU A 48 -15.64 12.81 10.54
CA GLU A 48 -15.68 11.70 11.50
C GLU A 48 -14.54 10.69 11.26
N ILE A 49 -14.19 10.41 10.01
CA ILE A 49 -13.09 9.49 9.66
C ILE A 49 -11.75 10.20 9.41
N GLN A 50 -11.73 11.55 9.46
CA GLN A 50 -10.58 12.35 9.03
C GLN A 50 -9.25 11.93 9.66
N VAL A 51 -9.24 11.63 10.96
CA VAL A 51 -8.00 11.32 11.69
C VAL A 51 -7.40 10.01 11.17
N VAL A 52 -8.20 8.95 11.07
CA VAL A 52 -7.74 7.65 10.53
C VAL A 52 -7.42 7.75 9.05
N SER A 53 -8.24 8.47 8.29
CA SER A 53 -8.02 8.70 6.86
C SER A 53 -6.67 9.40 6.60
N ASN A 54 -6.30 10.38 7.43
CA ASN A 54 -4.99 11.02 7.34
C ASN A 54 -3.83 10.06 7.65
N PHE A 55 -3.99 9.19 8.65
CA PHE A 55 -2.97 8.17 8.96
C PHE A 55 -2.78 7.19 7.81
N ILE A 56 -3.88 6.72 7.22
CA ILE A 56 -3.85 5.84 6.05
C ILE A 56 -3.21 6.55 4.85
N ALA A 57 -3.54 7.82 4.61
CA ALA A 57 -2.93 8.61 3.55
C ALA A 57 -1.40 8.71 3.74
N LEU A 58 -0.94 9.08 4.94
CA LEU A 58 0.50 9.18 5.22
C LEU A 58 1.21 7.83 5.14
N PHE A 59 0.54 6.73 5.51
CA PHE A 59 1.05 5.38 5.30
C PHE A 59 1.30 5.09 3.80
N PHE A 60 0.32 5.38 2.94
CA PHE A 60 0.49 5.21 1.49
C PHE A 60 1.54 6.15 0.90
N LEU A 61 1.67 7.38 1.41
CA LEU A 61 2.72 8.29 1.00
C LEU A 61 4.12 7.74 1.35
N MET A 62 4.30 7.18 2.54
CA MET A 62 5.56 6.52 2.91
C MET A 62 5.84 5.31 2.02
N ALA A 63 4.82 4.49 1.73
CA ALA A 63 4.95 3.33 0.84
C ALA A 63 5.34 3.76 -0.58
N PHE A 64 4.69 4.80 -1.12
CA PHE A 64 4.99 5.39 -2.43
C PHE A 64 6.43 5.90 -2.51
N ILE A 65 6.88 6.70 -1.53
CA ILE A 65 8.27 7.20 -1.50
C ILE A 65 9.26 6.03 -1.40
N ARG A 66 8.92 4.98 -0.66
CA ARG A 66 9.74 3.78 -0.53
C ARG A 66 9.86 3.06 -1.87
N GLU A 67 8.80 2.90 -2.65
CA GLU A 67 8.91 2.25 -3.97
C GLU A 67 9.67 3.12 -4.97
N PHE A 68 9.49 4.44 -4.89
CA PHE A 68 10.25 5.42 -5.69
C PHE A 68 11.74 5.55 -5.34
N ASN A 69 12.29 4.65 -4.52
CA ASN A 69 13.68 4.68 -4.06
C ASN A 69 14.71 4.58 -5.21
N PHE A 70 14.31 4.05 -6.37
CA PHE A 70 15.18 3.90 -7.52
C PHE A 70 15.53 5.24 -8.17
N LEU A 71 14.72 6.29 -7.97
CA LEU A 71 14.93 7.63 -8.52
C LEU A 71 15.51 8.62 -7.50
N ILE A 72 15.31 8.38 -6.20
CA ILE A 72 15.70 9.34 -5.15
C ILE A 72 16.84 8.74 -4.30
N SER A 73 18.07 9.15 -4.60
CA SER A 73 19.20 8.92 -3.69
C SER A 73 18.89 9.59 -2.34
N GLY A 74 18.75 8.79 -1.28
CA GLY A 74 18.35 9.30 0.04
C GLY A 74 16.83 9.38 0.27
N TRP A 75 16.04 8.52 -0.37
CA TRP A 75 14.60 8.33 -0.13
C TRP A 75 14.19 8.25 1.37
N ILE A 76 15.13 7.88 2.24
CA ILE A 76 14.91 7.85 3.69
C ILE A 76 14.59 9.23 4.27
N TYR A 77 15.19 10.31 3.77
CA TYR A 77 14.97 11.66 4.29
C TYR A 77 13.52 12.14 4.12
N PRO A 78 12.89 12.06 2.93
CA PRO A 78 11.48 12.41 2.78
C PRO A 78 10.57 11.47 3.59
N VAL A 79 10.87 10.17 3.70
CA VAL A 79 10.10 9.25 4.56
C VAL A 79 10.16 9.69 6.03
N LEU A 80 11.32 10.11 6.54
CA LEU A 80 11.46 10.60 7.91
C LEU A 80 10.64 11.86 8.17
N VAL A 81 10.55 12.77 7.18
CA VAL A 81 9.67 13.95 7.28
C VAL A 81 8.21 13.53 7.38
N VAL A 82 7.76 12.61 6.53
CA VAL A 82 6.38 12.09 6.58
C VAL A 82 6.10 11.39 7.91
N MET A 83 7.08 10.64 8.44
CA MET A 83 6.99 9.95 9.73
C MET A 83 6.93 10.93 10.91
N ALA A 84 7.66 12.05 10.84
CA ALA A 84 7.57 13.12 11.84
C ALA A 84 6.18 13.76 11.83
N VAL A 85 5.62 14.02 10.64
CA VAL A 85 4.24 14.52 10.49
C VAL A 85 3.24 13.52 11.06
N PHE A 86 3.37 12.23 10.71
CA PHE A 86 2.52 11.16 11.23
C PHE A 86 2.54 11.11 12.76
N SER A 87 3.74 11.16 13.35
CA SER A 87 3.93 11.15 14.81
C SER A 87 3.31 12.38 15.47
N TYR A 88 3.48 13.57 14.88
CA TYR A 88 2.84 14.79 15.34
C TYR A 88 1.31 14.68 15.31
N LEU A 89 0.74 14.15 14.23
CA LEU A 89 -0.71 13.96 14.11
C LEU A 89 -1.26 12.97 15.15
N ILE A 90 -0.52 11.91 15.48
CA ILE A 90 -0.89 10.99 16.56
C ILE A 90 -1.02 11.74 17.89
N VAL A 91 -0.02 12.56 18.25
CA VAL A 91 -0.03 13.30 19.51
C VAL A 91 -1.16 14.34 19.51
N ARG A 92 -1.29 15.10 18.41
CA ARG A 92 -2.32 16.15 18.26
C ARG A 92 -3.74 15.61 18.36
N ASP A 93 -4.03 14.51 17.67
CA ASP A 93 -5.39 13.97 17.53
C ASP A 93 -5.66 12.75 18.42
N PHE A 94 -4.79 12.43 19.37
CA PHE A 94 -4.84 11.24 20.22
C PHE A 94 -6.25 10.90 20.76
N LYS A 95 -6.96 11.92 21.27
CA LYS A 95 -8.32 11.76 21.83
C LYS A 95 -9.38 11.39 20.79
N LYS A 96 -9.17 11.73 19.53
CA LYS A 96 -10.10 11.50 18.41
C LYS A 96 -9.82 10.18 17.67
N ILE A 97 -8.63 9.60 17.82
CA ILE A 97 -8.22 8.38 17.12
C ILE A 97 -9.24 7.26 17.32
N LYS A 98 -9.63 6.99 18.57
CA LYS A 98 -10.59 5.91 18.88
C LYS A 98 -11.91 6.09 18.17
N ALA A 99 -12.54 7.26 18.30
CA ALA A 99 -13.84 7.55 17.69
C ALA A 99 -13.75 7.48 16.16
N SER A 100 -12.69 8.05 15.57
CA SER A 100 -12.49 8.04 14.12
C SER A 100 -12.27 6.62 13.58
N THR A 101 -11.54 5.79 14.32
CA THR A 101 -11.32 4.37 14.01
C THR A 101 -12.63 3.57 14.04
N GLN A 102 -13.47 3.81 15.05
CA GLN A 102 -14.77 3.13 15.14
C GLN A 102 -15.66 3.47 13.94
N VAL A 103 -15.73 4.75 13.53
CA VAL A 103 -16.54 5.15 12.37
C VAL A 103 -15.95 4.63 11.06
N PHE A 104 -14.62 4.59 10.93
CA PHE A 104 -13.97 4.04 9.75
C PHE A 104 -14.29 2.55 9.59
N PHE A 105 -14.09 1.76 10.65
CA PHE A 105 -14.31 0.32 10.61
C PHE A 105 -15.77 -0.12 10.73
N SER A 106 -16.70 0.81 11.02
CA SER A 106 -18.14 0.51 10.92
C SER A 106 -18.64 0.51 9.48
N GLN A 107 -17.85 1.00 8.52
CA GLN A 107 -18.25 1.02 7.11
C GLN A 107 -17.96 -0.33 6.45
N PRO A 108 -18.88 -0.89 5.65
CA PRO A 108 -18.63 -2.13 4.89
C PRO A 108 -17.34 -2.07 4.07
N ALA A 109 -17.08 -0.92 3.44
CA ALA A 109 -15.88 -0.63 2.64
C ALA A 109 -14.56 -0.92 3.39
N SER A 110 -14.54 -0.76 4.72
CA SER A 110 -13.34 -1.00 5.53
C SER A 110 -12.90 -2.48 5.55
N SER A 111 -13.80 -3.41 5.24
CA SER A 111 -13.49 -4.84 5.18
C SER A 111 -12.55 -5.14 4.02
N TRP A 112 -12.78 -4.51 2.85
CA TRP A 112 -11.87 -4.61 1.70
C TRP A 112 -10.51 -3.99 2.00
N PHE A 113 -10.50 -2.84 2.68
CA PHE A 113 -9.25 -2.21 3.11
C PHE A 113 -8.45 -3.15 4.01
N MET A 114 -9.07 -3.68 5.07
CA MET A 114 -8.39 -4.58 6.01
C MET A 114 -7.90 -5.87 5.34
N THR A 115 -8.71 -6.43 4.43
CA THR A 115 -8.32 -7.63 3.67
C THR A 115 -7.11 -7.35 2.80
N GLY A 116 -7.13 -6.27 2.01
CA GLY A 116 -6.00 -5.87 1.19
C GLY A 116 -4.76 -5.56 2.02
N PHE A 117 -4.92 -4.83 3.12
CA PHE A 117 -3.85 -4.50 4.05
C PHE A 117 -3.19 -5.76 4.65
N LEU A 118 -3.98 -6.75 5.08
CA LEU A 118 -3.44 -8.01 5.61
C LEU A 118 -2.72 -8.82 4.53
N ILE A 119 -3.23 -8.84 3.30
CA ILE A 119 -2.58 -9.50 2.16
C ILE A 119 -1.21 -8.87 1.90
N THR A 120 -1.13 -7.54 1.79
CA THR A 120 0.12 -6.81 1.53
C THR A 120 1.09 -6.90 2.72
N MET A 121 0.64 -6.68 3.95
CA MET A 121 1.54 -6.56 5.10
C MET A 121 1.93 -7.89 5.73
N VAL A 122 1.05 -8.89 5.67
CA VAL A 122 1.27 -10.19 6.33
C VAL A 122 1.59 -11.25 5.29
N PHE A 123 0.69 -11.50 4.34
CA PHE A 123 0.85 -12.64 3.43
C PHE A 123 1.99 -12.44 2.44
N SER A 124 2.09 -11.28 1.77
CA SER A 124 3.24 -10.98 0.90
C SER A 124 4.55 -11.21 1.64
N ARG A 125 4.69 -10.72 2.88
CA ARG A 125 5.91 -10.88 3.69
C ARG A 125 6.19 -12.31 4.14
N LEU A 126 5.16 -13.12 4.37
CA LEU A 126 5.33 -14.54 4.68
C LEU A 126 5.84 -15.30 3.45
N PHE A 127 5.23 -15.06 2.29
CA PHE A 127 5.64 -15.65 1.02
C PHE A 127 6.94 -15.01 0.47
N GLY A 128 7.32 -13.83 0.93
CA GLY A 128 8.60 -13.17 0.63
C GLY A 128 9.80 -13.74 1.38
N ARG A 129 9.65 -14.79 2.20
CA ARG A 129 10.76 -15.41 2.93
C ARG A 129 11.43 -16.51 2.12
N SER A 130 12.72 -16.34 1.82
CA SER A 130 13.50 -17.37 1.10
C SER A 130 13.50 -18.74 1.80
N LYS A 131 13.41 -18.78 3.13
CA LYS A 131 13.35 -20.04 3.91
C LYS A 131 12.14 -20.90 3.55
N PHE A 132 11.00 -20.29 3.24
CA PHE A 132 9.78 -21.02 2.84
C PHE A 132 10.00 -21.77 1.52
N TRP A 133 10.55 -21.09 0.53
CA TRP A 133 10.74 -21.63 -0.82
C TRP A 133 11.89 -22.63 -0.94
N ARG A 134 12.97 -22.45 -0.18
CA ARG A 134 14.10 -23.39 -0.13
C ARG A 134 13.72 -24.80 0.38
N LEU A 135 12.57 -24.94 1.05
CA LEU A 135 12.04 -26.24 1.46
C LEU A 135 11.30 -26.97 0.32
N MET A 136 10.79 -26.22 -0.66
CA MET A 136 10.01 -26.77 -1.79
C MET A 136 10.85 -26.93 -3.07
N TYR A 137 11.96 -26.19 -3.20
CA TYR A 137 12.81 -26.20 -4.39
C TYR A 137 14.26 -26.59 -4.03
N GLY A 138 14.85 -27.51 -4.79
CA GLY A 138 16.20 -28.03 -4.55
C GLY A 138 17.37 -27.22 -5.14
N GLN A 139 17.13 -26.05 -5.75
CA GLN A 139 18.14 -25.20 -6.43
C GLN A 139 17.77 -23.69 -6.38
N GLU A 140 18.62 -22.80 -6.92
CA GLU A 140 18.44 -21.32 -6.99
C GLU A 140 17.17 -20.84 -7.75
N ASN A 141 16.49 -21.70 -8.51
CA ASN A 141 15.27 -21.37 -9.28
C ASN A 141 14.08 -20.89 -8.43
N TYR A 142 14.15 -21.00 -7.10
CA TYR A 142 13.09 -20.55 -6.21
C TYR A 142 12.90 -19.02 -6.20
N ARG A 143 13.94 -18.26 -6.58
CA ARG A 143 13.93 -16.79 -6.54
C ARG A 143 12.82 -16.21 -7.40
N TYR A 144 12.61 -16.80 -8.59
CA TYR A 144 11.59 -16.38 -9.54
C TYR A 144 10.17 -16.56 -8.97
N ALA A 145 9.87 -17.75 -8.46
CA ALA A 145 8.57 -18.05 -7.86
C ALA A 145 8.28 -17.21 -6.61
N LYS A 146 9.33 -16.97 -5.79
CA LYS A 146 9.25 -16.10 -4.62
C LYS A 146 8.91 -14.66 -4.99
N ALA A 147 9.70 -14.05 -5.88
CA ALA A 147 9.49 -12.67 -6.31
C ALA A 147 8.09 -12.51 -6.91
N ALA A 148 7.72 -13.43 -7.81
CA ALA A 148 6.43 -13.39 -8.47
C ALA A 148 5.23 -13.53 -7.51
N THR A 149 5.36 -14.36 -6.47
CA THR A 149 4.32 -14.51 -5.45
C THR A 149 4.26 -13.31 -4.52
N GLU A 150 5.41 -12.75 -4.11
CA GLU A 150 5.50 -11.59 -3.23
C GLU A 150 4.88 -10.36 -3.91
N GLU A 151 5.35 -10.00 -5.11
CA GLU A 151 4.82 -8.88 -5.90
C GLU A 151 3.34 -9.07 -6.29
N GLY A 152 2.96 -10.29 -6.67
CA GLY A 152 1.57 -10.61 -7.01
C GLY A 152 0.61 -10.44 -5.83
N LEU A 153 1.04 -10.79 -4.61
CA LEU A 153 0.26 -10.58 -3.40
C LEU A 153 0.19 -9.09 -3.01
N GLU A 154 1.29 -8.34 -3.15
CA GLU A 154 1.27 -6.89 -2.91
C GLU A 154 0.31 -6.18 -3.86
N LEU A 155 0.38 -6.48 -5.15
CA LEU A 155 -0.54 -5.93 -6.16
C LEU A 155 -2.01 -6.31 -5.90
N LEU A 156 -2.27 -7.55 -5.49
CA LEU A 156 -3.61 -7.99 -5.10
C LEU A 156 -4.13 -7.17 -3.91
N GLY A 157 -3.31 -7.02 -2.87
CA GLY A 157 -3.69 -6.27 -1.68
C GLY A 157 -3.94 -4.79 -1.99
N ASP A 158 -3.08 -4.17 -2.81
CA ASP A 158 -3.25 -2.79 -3.27
C ASP A 158 -4.53 -2.60 -4.10
N THR A 159 -4.86 -3.57 -4.95
CA THR A 159 -6.11 -3.57 -5.73
C THR A 159 -7.34 -3.65 -4.82
N LEU A 160 -7.32 -4.48 -3.78
CA LEU A 160 -8.42 -4.56 -2.81
C LEU A 160 -8.56 -3.27 -2.00
N MET A 161 -7.44 -2.63 -1.63
CA MET A 161 -7.46 -1.32 -0.98
C MET A 161 -8.00 -0.23 -1.91
N LEU A 162 -7.76 -0.33 -3.23
CA LEU A 162 -8.35 0.57 -4.23
C LEU A 162 -9.86 0.35 -4.38
N ILE A 163 -10.33 -0.90 -4.37
CA ILE A 163 -11.77 -1.21 -4.35
C ILE A 163 -12.42 -0.59 -3.10
N SER A 164 -11.78 -0.73 -1.93
CA SER A 164 -12.24 -0.08 -0.70
C SER A 164 -12.36 1.43 -0.84
N ALA A 165 -11.37 2.09 -1.46
CA ALA A 165 -11.42 3.53 -1.72
C ALA A 165 -12.64 3.92 -2.59
N VAL A 166 -12.91 3.16 -3.64
CA VAL A 166 -14.10 3.39 -4.48
C VAL A 166 -15.38 3.21 -3.66
N GLU A 167 -15.50 2.16 -2.85
CA GLU A 167 -16.69 1.96 -2.00
C GLU A 167 -16.87 3.07 -0.96
N PHE A 168 -15.79 3.54 -0.32
CA PHE A 168 -15.82 4.70 0.57
C PHE A 168 -16.33 5.96 -0.14
N LEU A 169 -15.91 6.18 -1.39
CA LEU A 169 -16.39 7.30 -2.20
C LEU A 169 -17.89 7.20 -2.48
N LEU A 170 -18.35 6.02 -2.90
CA LEU A 170 -19.76 5.77 -3.20
C LEU A 170 -20.62 5.96 -1.94
N TYR A 171 -20.20 5.40 -0.81
CA TYR A 171 -20.87 5.58 0.48
C TYR A 171 -20.99 7.06 0.85
N TYR A 172 -19.89 7.81 0.72
CA TYR A 172 -19.89 9.24 1.02
C TYR A 172 -20.84 10.03 0.11
N LEU A 173 -20.86 9.73 -1.19
CA LEU A 173 -21.71 10.41 -2.17
C LEU A 173 -23.19 10.09 -2.01
N PHE A 174 -23.55 8.84 -1.74
CA PHE A 174 -24.93 8.38 -1.77
C PHE A 174 -25.63 8.35 -0.42
N GLU A 175 -24.92 8.05 0.66
CA GLU A 175 -25.51 7.90 1.99
C GLU A 175 -25.15 9.08 2.88
N LYS A 176 -23.85 9.41 3.00
CA LYS A 176 -23.43 10.42 3.97
C LYS A 176 -23.78 11.85 3.56
N ARG A 177 -23.67 12.21 2.28
CA ARG A 177 -24.00 13.57 1.80
C ARG A 177 -25.50 13.92 1.89
N LYS A 178 -26.37 12.90 1.99
CA LYS A 178 -27.83 13.08 2.10
C LYS A 178 -28.33 13.17 3.54
N SER A 179 -27.53 12.71 4.51
CA SER A 179 -27.81 12.77 5.94
C SER A 179 -27.32 14.08 6.55
#